data_AF-A0A2L1CAB6-F1
#
_entry.id   AF-A0A2L1CAB6-F1
#
_cell.length_a   1.000
_cell.length_b   1.000
_cell.length_c   1.000
_cell.angle_alpha   90.00
_cell.angle_beta   90.00
_cell.angle_gamma   90.00
#
_symmetry.space_group_name_H-M   'P 1'
#
loop_
_entity.id
_entity.type
_entity.pdbx_description
1 polymer ?
#
loop_
_entity_poly.entity_id
_entity_poly.type
_entity_poly.pdbx_seq_one_letter_code
_entity_poly.pdbx_strand_id
1 'polypeptide(L)'
;MPSFSQRNGYKELNEDLFYECMPESLKTRIWNFIHENFLKYQTSDFLKVVCDEFLKYDLTDEWYMDNPITNVIKPKYRSLKWFEVYDLVEFCFDNIKYLEKDKKLTYHIHESSIWTQNEKWAYYLNKGFVQKQDSRGLAYLEYPFEKYLKERLKRYSVLFNTLMEKERASYRLIENNIVPITNTEEINEIKTALNPPEKYKFVGDHLKKALELYSNKEKPDYENSIKESISALESLAKIRLNNEKGTLGRLLPQLGLHEDFELGIKKLYSWTSDDKGGIRHGKKGDTGSYEAEARYMLVTCSTLSNYLISKLEK
;
A
#
# COMPACT_ATOMS: atom_id res chain seq x y z
N MET A 1 -3.83 -12.63 22.94
CA MET A 1 -3.71 -13.48 24.13
C MET A 1 -3.87 -14.94 23.71
N PRO A 2 -3.01 -15.85 24.19
CA PRO A 2 -3.18 -17.30 23.98
C PRO A 2 -4.59 -17.74 24.38
N SER A 3 -5.22 -18.61 23.60
CA SER A 3 -6.53 -19.18 23.92
C SER A 3 -6.49 -20.04 25.20
N PHE A 4 -7.64 -20.31 25.80
CA PHE A 4 -7.72 -21.19 26.98
C PHE A 4 -7.04 -22.54 26.72
N SER A 5 -7.25 -23.15 25.55
CA SER A 5 -6.64 -24.43 25.18
C SER A 5 -5.12 -24.34 25.06
N GLN A 6 -4.60 -23.23 24.51
CA GLN A 6 -3.16 -22.98 24.43
C GLN A 6 -2.53 -22.74 25.80
N ARG A 7 -3.17 -21.96 26.67
CA ARG A 7 -2.67 -21.70 28.04
C ARG A 7 -2.63 -22.96 28.91
N ASN A 8 -3.48 -23.94 28.62
CA ASN A 8 -3.58 -25.18 29.39
C ASN A 8 -2.98 -26.39 28.66
N GLY A 9 -2.21 -26.18 27.58
CA GLY A 9 -1.47 -27.25 26.91
C GLY A 9 -2.31 -28.21 26.04
N TYR A 10 -3.60 -27.96 25.86
CA TYR A 10 -4.48 -28.76 24.99
C TYR A 10 -4.26 -28.49 23.49
N LYS A 11 -3.57 -27.40 23.16
CA LYS A 11 -3.18 -27.03 21.80
C LYS A 11 -1.78 -26.42 21.85
N GLU A 12 -0.90 -26.84 20.97
CA GLU A 12 0.43 -26.25 20.87
C GLU A 12 0.35 -24.73 20.65
N LEU A 13 1.19 -24.02 21.41
CA LEU A 13 1.50 -22.63 21.17
C LEU A 13 2.47 -22.58 20.00
N ASN A 14 1.94 -22.46 18.78
CA ASN A 14 2.78 -22.12 17.65
C ASN A 14 3.17 -20.64 17.77
N GLU A 15 4.43 -20.39 18.11
CA GLU A 15 5.00 -19.07 18.31
C GLU A 15 5.54 -18.42 17.03
N ASP A 16 5.66 -19.20 15.96
CA ASP A 16 6.21 -18.72 14.71
C ASP A 16 5.16 -17.96 13.90
N LEU A 17 5.63 -17.04 13.07
CA LEU A 17 4.80 -16.38 12.08
C LEU A 17 4.57 -17.34 10.91
N PHE A 18 3.35 -17.35 10.37
CA PHE A 18 3.05 -18.15 9.18
C PHE A 18 3.70 -17.50 7.95
N TYR A 19 4.83 -18.06 7.50
CA TYR A 19 5.54 -17.69 6.27
C TYR A 19 5.26 -18.76 5.20
N GLU A 20 5.05 -18.32 3.95
CA GLU A 20 4.74 -19.19 2.80
C GLU A 20 3.66 -20.27 3.01
N CYS A 21 2.72 -20.01 3.91
CA CYS A 21 1.60 -20.87 4.20
C CYS A 21 0.40 -20.06 4.71
N MET A 22 -0.78 -20.67 4.70
CA MET A 22 -2.00 -20.08 5.25
C MET A 22 -2.85 -21.16 5.92
N PRO A 23 -3.01 -21.11 7.25
CA PRO A 23 -3.97 -21.97 7.94
C PRO A 23 -5.40 -21.68 7.46
N GLU A 24 -6.26 -22.70 7.46
CA GLU A 24 -7.68 -22.54 7.08
C GLU A 24 -8.44 -21.52 7.93
N SER A 25 -8.02 -21.32 9.20
CA SER A 25 -8.56 -20.26 10.05
C SER A 25 -8.23 -18.86 9.52
N LEU A 26 -6.98 -18.63 9.11
CA LEU A 26 -6.55 -17.38 8.52
C LEU A 26 -7.25 -17.15 7.17
N LYS A 27 -7.32 -18.17 6.32
CA LYS A 27 -8.06 -18.13 5.05
C LYS A 27 -9.52 -17.71 5.30
N THR A 28 -10.19 -18.35 6.25
CA THR A 28 -11.57 -17.99 6.62
C THR A 28 -11.70 -16.54 7.11
N ARG A 29 -10.74 -16.02 7.88
CA ARG A 29 -10.79 -14.63 8.35
C ARG A 29 -10.50 -13.62 7.23
N ILE A 30 -9.60 -13.93 6.30
CA ILE A 30 -9.37 -13.10 5.10
C ILE A 30 -10.64 -13.07 4.25
N TRP A 31 -11.32 -14.21 4.05
CA TRP A 31 -12.63 -14.23 3.39
C TRP A 31 -13.62 -13.28 4.06
N ASN A 32 -13.78 -13.36 5.38
CA ASN A 32 -14.71 -12.48 6.11
C ASN A 32 -14.34 -11.00 5.94
N PHE A 33 -13.04 -10.69 5.94
CA PHE A 33 -12.56 -9.33 5.66
C PHE A 33 -12.96 -8.87 4.25
N ILE A 34 -12.68 -9.68 3.21
CA ILE A 34 -13.05 -9.36 1.83
C ILE A 34 -14.57 -9.20 1.70
N HIS A 35 -15.32 -10.14 2.24
CA HIS A 35 -16.78 -10.14 2.18
C HIS A 35 -17.36 -8.86 2.79
N GLU A 36 -17.00 -8.52 4.03
CA GLU A 36 -17.57 -7.38 4.74
C GLU A 36 -17.15 -6.02 4.16
N ASN A 37 -15.91 -5.91 3.68
CA ASN A 37 -15.36 -4.63 3.24
C ASN A 37 -15.52 -4.39 1.73
N PHE A 38 -15.54 -5.45 0.92
CA PHE A 38 -15.50 -5.38 -0.53
C PHE A 38 -16.66 -6.08 -1.25
N LEU A 39 -17.49 -6.93 -0.64
CA LEU A 39 -18.55 -7.65 -1.38
C LEU A 39 -19.97 -7.36 -0.91
N LYS A 40 -20.22 -7.35 0.41
CA LYS A 40 -21.56 -7.39 1.02
C LYS A 40 -22.53 -6.26 0.62
N TYR A 41 -22.02 -5.10 0.19
CA TYR A 41 -22.83 -3.91 -0.10
C TYR A 41 -22.52 -3.26 -1.45
N GLN A 42 -21.93 -4.02 -2.38
CA GLN A 42 -21.41 -3.45 -3.62
C GLN A 42 -22.38 -3.44 -4.78
N THR A 43 -22.04 -2.58 -5.75
CA THR A 43 -22.65 -2.50 -7.07
C THR A 43 -22.38 -3.77 -7.87
N SER A 44 -23.13 -3.95 -8.97
CA SER A 44 -22.84 -5.02 -9.94
C SER A 44 -21.43 -4.93 -10.52
N ASP A 45 -20.84 -3.73 -10.55
CA ASP A 45 -19.61 -3.45 -11.30
C ASP A 45 -18.37 -4.01 -10.62
N PHE A 46 -18.21 -3.82 -9.31
CA PHE A 46 -17.08 -4.44 -8.61
C PHE A 46 -17.16 -5.97 -8.66
N LEU A 47 -18.36 -6.54 -8.50
CA LEU A 47 -18.54 -8.00 -8.58
C LEU A 47 -18.23 -8.54 -9.98
N LYS A 48 -18.61 -7.81 -11.04
CA LYS A 48 -18.23 -8.12 -12.43
C LYS A 48 -16.73 -8.07 -12.61
N VAL A 49 -16.06 -7.03 -12.13
CA VAL A 49 -14.61 -6.88 -12.22
C VAL A 49 -13.88 -8.01 -11.50
N VAL A 50 -14.32 -8.41 -10.30
CA VAL A 50 -13.76 -9.59 -9.61
C VAL A 50 -13.97 -10.87 -10.43
N CYS A 51 -15.16 -11.08 -11.00
CA CYS A 51 -15.46 -12.30 -11.73
C CYS A 51 -14.74 -12.38 -13.08
N ASP A 52 -14.68 -11.30 -13.84
CA ASP A 52 -14.03 -11.22 -15.15
C ASP A 52 -12.51 -11.09 -15.01
N GLU A 53 -12.03 -10.05 -14.33
CA GLU A 53 -10.61 -9.72 -14.34
C GLU A 53 -9.76 -10.62 -13.43
N PHE A 54 -10.27 -11.04 -12.27
CA PHE A 54 -9.54 -11.91 -11.35
C PHE A 54 -9.89 -13.39 -11.55
N LEU A 55 -11.17 -13.76 -11.51
CA LEU A 55 -11.59 -15.16 -11.57
C LEU A 55 -11.67 -15.74 -12.99
N LYS A 56 -11.62 -14.89 -14.03
CA LYS A 56 -11.75 -15.29 -15.45
C LYS A 56 -13.02 -16.10 -15.70
N TYR A 57 -14.12 -15.71 -15.05
CA TYR A 57 -15.42 -16.37 -15.14
C TYR A 57 -16.21 -15.87 -16.36
N ASP A 58 -16.94 -16.77 -17.03
CA ASP A 58 -17.81 -16.41 -18.14
C ASP A 58 -19.06 -15.68 -17.64
N LEU A 59 -19.11 -14.36 -17.85
CA LEU A 59 -20.22 -13.52 -17.40
C LEU A 59 -21.54 -13.79 -18.16
N THR A 60 -21.52 -14.60 -19.23
CA THR A 60 -22.73 -14.95 -19.98
C THR A 60 -23.51 -16.11 -19.36
N ASP A 61 -22.94 -16.82 -18.39
CA ASP A 61 -23.63 -17.87 -17.66
C ASP A 61 -24.80 -17.31 -16.84
N GLU A 62 -26.01 -17.83 -17.05
CA GLU A 62 -27.23 -17.39 -16.34
C GLU A 62 -27.06 -17.45 -14.81
N TRP A 63 -26.30 -18.43 -14.30
CA TRP A 63 -26.08 -18.65 -12.86
C TRP A 63 -25.31 -17.53 -12.15
N TYR A 64 -24.59 -16.71 -12.92
CA TYR A 64 -23.88 -15.54 -12.43
C TYR A 64 -24.85 -14.45 -11.92
N MET A 65 -26.03 -14.31 -12.55
CA MET A 65 -26.91 -13.16 -12.33
C MET A 65 -27.70 -13.20 -11.02
N ASP A 66 -27.88 -14.38 -10.41
CA ASP A 66 -28.69 -14.54 -9.21
C ASP A 66 -27.96 -14.12 -7.92
N ASN A 67 -26.73 -14.61 -7.73
CA ASN A 67 -25.91 -14.34 -6.54
C ASN A 67 -24.43 -14.68 -6.80
N PRO A 68 -23.68 -13.81 -7.49
CA PRO A 68 -22.31 -14.12 -7.89
C PRO A 68 -21.37 -14.35 -6.69
N ILE A 69 -21.65 -13.72 -5.54
CA ILE A 69 -20.88 -13.94 -4.31
C ILE A 69 -20.96 -15.40 -3.87
N THR A 70 -22.17 -15.95 -3.78
CA THR A 70 -22.40 -17.30 -3.27
C THR A 70 -22.15 -18.37 -4.31
N ASN A 71 -22.51 -18.11 -5.57
CA ASN A 71 -22.48 -19.09 -6.65
C ASN A 71 -21.10 -19.18 -7.31
N VAL A 72 -20.34 -18.09 -7.36
CA VAL A 72 -19.08 -18.01 -8.12
C VAL A 72 -17.90 -17.67 -7.21
N ILE A 73 -17.93 -16.49 -6.56
CA ILE A 73 -16.76 -15.94 -5.86
C ILE A 73 -16.37 -16.80 -4.66
N LYS A 74 -17.32 -17.16 -3.79
CA LYS A 74 -17.04 -17.95 -2.58
C LYS A 74 -16.56 -19.38 -2.88
N PRO A 75 -17.16 -20.13 -3.82
CA PRO A 75 -16.62 -21.42 -4.24
C PRO A 75 -15.21 -21.31 -4.81
N LYS A 76 -14.95 -20.34 -5.70
CA LYS A 76 -13.61 -20.13 -6.27
C LYS A 76 -12.60 -19.73 -5.20
N TYR A 77 -12.96 -18.85 -4.28
CA TYR A 77 -12.14 -18.47 -3.14
C TYR A 77 -11.66 -19.69 -2.33
N ARG A 78 -12.55 -20.66 -2.08
CA ARG A 78 -12.21 -21.87 -1.32
C ARG A 78 -11.17 -22.71 -2.06
N SER A 79 -11.18 -22.72 -3.39
CA SER A 79 -10.18 -23.45 -4.20
C SER A 79 -8.83 -22.74 -4.36
N LEU A 80 -8.72 -21.45 -3.99
CA LEU A 80 -7.48 -20.70 -4.13
C LEU A 80 -6.35 -21.29 -3.27
N LYS A 81 -5.15 -21.34 -3.83
CA LYS A 81 -3.91 -21.57 -3.10
C LYS A 81 -3.67 -20.40 -2.13
N TRP A 82 -2.80 -20.62 -1.14
CA TRP A 82 -2.56 -19.65 -0.08
C TRP A 82 -2.09 -18.28 -0.62
N PHE A 83 -1.27 -18.26 -1.68
CA PHE A 83 -0.77 -17.02 -2.28
C PHE A 83 -1.85 -16.33 -3.12
N GLU A 84 -2.64 -17.08 -3.88
CA GLU A 84 -3.78 -16.54 -4.66
C GLU A 84 -4.84 -15.84 -3.78
N VAL A 85 -4.94 -16.24 -2.50
CA VAL A 85 -5.78 -15.53 -1.53
C VAL A 85 -5.26 -14.13 -1.24
N TYR A 86 -3.93 -13.93 -1.18
CA TYR A 86 -3.33 -12.61 -1.04
C TYR A 86 -3.46 -11.79 -2.33
N ASP A 87 -3.28 -12.43 -3.48
CA ASP A 87 -3.49 -11.77 -4.78
C ASP A 87 -4.91 -11.22 -4.91
N LEU A 88 -5.92 -11.96 -4.43
CA LEU A 88 -7.30 -11.46 -4.38
C LEU A 88 -7.45 -10.23 -3.47
N VAL A 89 -6.72 -10.18 -2.35
CA VAL A 89 -6.73 -9.02 -1.46
C VAL A 89 -6.15 -7.81 -2.20
N GLU A 90 -4.95 -7.93 -2.77
CA GLU A 90 -4.31 -6.86 -3.55
C GLU A 90 -5.24 -6.38 -4.67
N PHE A 91 -5.80 -7.32 -5.44
CA PHE A 91 -6.77 -7.04 -6.49
C PHE A 91 -7.95 -6.21 -5.98
N CYS A 92 -8.50 -6.54 -4.81
CA CYS A 92 -9.61 -5.78 -4.20
C CYS A 92 -9.19 -4.36 -3.84
N PHE A 93 -7.99 -4.16 -3.30
CA PHE A 93 -7.46 -2.83 -2.98
C PHE A 93 -7.20 -1.98 -4.23
N ASP A 94 -6.64 -2.56 -5.29
CA ASP A 94 -6.36 -1.85 -6.54
C ASP A 94 -7.63 -1.48 -7.33
N ASN A 95 -8.66 -2.32 -7.21
CA ASN A 95 -9.94 -2.14 -7.90
C ASN A 95 -11.02 -1.46 -7.06
N ILE A 96 -10.66 -0.85 -5.93
CA ILE A 96 -11.60 -0.21 -5.00
C ILE A 96 -12.46 0.88 -5.66
N LYS A 97 -11.97 1.51 -6.73
CA LYS A 97 -12.68 2.54 -7.51
C LYS A 97 -14.02 2.04 -8.09
N TYR A 98 -14.14 0.74 -8.35
CA TYR A 98 -15.36 0.15 -8.89
C TYR A 98 -16.44 -0.11 -7.83
N LEU A 99 -16.13 0.01 -6.54
CA LEU A 99 -17.13 -0.11 -5.47
C LEU A 99 -18.24 0.95 -5.58
N GLU A 100 -17.93 2.12 -6.15
CA GLU A 100 -18.79 3.30 -5.98
C GLU A 100 -18.89 4.22 -7.20
N LYS A 101 -18.68 3.70 -8.42
CA LYS A 101 -18.83 4.49 -9.66
C LYS A 101 -20.17 5.24 -9.74
N ASP A 102 -21.22 4.73 -9.08
CA ASP A 102 -22.56 5.33 -9.05
C ASP A 102 -22.95 6.04 -7.73
N LYS A 103 -22.10 6.01 -6.70
CA LYS A 103 -22.37 6.66 -5.40
C LYS A 103 -21.56 7.95 -5.27
N LYS A 104 -21.82 8.92 -6.15
CA LYS A 104 -21.42 10.31 -5.85
C LYS A 104 -22.10 10.70 -4.54
N LEU A 105 -21.32 10.95 -3.48
CA LEU A 105 -21.78 11.59 -2.25
C LEU A 105 -22.13 13.05 -2.57
N THR A 106 -23.20 13.23 -3.33
CA THR A 106 -23.75 14.52 -3.72
C THR A 106 -24.71 14.93 -2.62
N TYR A 107 -24.31 15.88 -1.78
CA TYR A 107 -25.21 16.43 -0.78
C TYR A 107 -25.98 17.58 -1.41
N HIS A 108 -27.26 17.35 -1.73
CA HIS A 108 -28.20 18.43 -1.99
C HIS A 108 -28.55 19.06 -0.65
N ILE A 109 -28.07 20.29 -0.43
CA ILE A 109 -28.24 20.99 0.84
C ILE A 109 -29.68 21.47 0.93
N HIS A 110 -30.52 20.69 1.59
CA HIS A 110 -31.85 21.15 2.01
C HIS A 110 -31.74 21.93 3.33
N GLU A 111 -32.52 23.01 3.43
CA GLU A 111 -32.62 23.84 4.64
C GLU A 111 -32.96 22.96 5.85
N SER A 112 -32.25 23.15 6.97
CA SER A 112 -32.70 22.60 8.26
C SER A 112 -32.91 23.75 9.22
N SER A 113 -33.83 23.58 10.15
CA SER A 113 -34.17 24.56 11.19
C SER A 113 -33.03 24.97 12.13
N ILE A 114 -31.89 24.28 12.13
CA ILE A 114 -30.79 24.49 13.09
C ILE A 114 -29.63 25.33 12.53
N TRP A 115 -29.46 25.38 11.20
CA TRP A 115 -28.34 26.06 10.56
C TRP A 115 -28.82 26.83 9.35
N THR A 116 -28.34 28.06 9.17
CA THR A 116 -28.50 28.77 7.91
C THR A 116 -27.79 28.02 6.79
N GLN A 117 -28.23 28.21 5.54
CA GLN A 117 -27.58 27.59 4.39
C GLN A 117 -26.09 27.96 4.34
N ASN A 118 -25.73 29.21 4.62
CA ASN A 118 -24.33 29.68 4.59
C ASN A 118 -23.44 28.98 5.63
N GLU A 119 -23.93 28.74 6.84
CA GLU A 119 -23.14 28.05 7.89
C GLU A 119 -22.89 26.58 7.54
N LYS A 120 -23.89 25.89 6.98
CA LYS A 120 -23.71 24.51 6.47
C LYS A 120 -22.70 24.46 5.35
N TRP A 121 -22.78 25.39 4.41
CA TRP A 121 -21.85 25.48 3.28
C TRP A 121 -20.42 25.66 3.77
N ALA A 122 -20.18 26.61 4.68
CA ALA A 122 -18.87 26.82 5.29
C ALA A 122 -18.36 25.57 6.03
N TYR A 123 -19.23 24.87 6.78
CA TYR A 123 -18.88 23.63 7.46
C TYR A 123 -18.38 22.54 6.50
N TYR A 124 -19.10 22.28 5.41
CA TYR A 124 -18.73 21.24 4.45
C TYR A 124 -17.50 21.63 3.63
N LEU A 125 -17.35 22.89 3.24
CA LEU A 125 -16.11 23.38 2.62
C LEU A 125 -14.90 23.15 3.53
N ASN A 126 -15.03 23.42 4.84
CA ASN A 126 -13.97 23.14 5.83
C ASN A 126 -13.69 21.64 6.00
N LYS A 127 -14.64 20.75 5.67
CA LYS A 127 -14.43 19.29 5.62
C LYS A 127 -13.81 18.82 4.30
N GLY A 128 -13.53 19.74 3.38
CA GLY A 128 -12.91 19.47 2.07
C GLY A 128 -13.90 19.04 1.00
N PHE A 129 -15.17 19.39 1.13
CA PHE A 129 -16.10 19.36 0.00
C PHE A 129 -15.73 20.47 -0.99
N VAL A 130 -16.06 20.27 -2.26
CA VAL A 130 -15.85 21.24 -3.33
C VAL A 130 -17.19 21.72 -3.87
N GLN A 131 -17.28 23.01 -4.17
CA GLN A 131 -18.44 23.58 -4.84
C GLN A 131 -18.43 23.22 -6.32
N LYS A 132 -19.58 22.78 -6.81
CA LYS A 132 -19.86 22.42 -8.21
C LYS A 132 -21.15 23.07 -8.67
N GLN A 133 -21.41 23.04 -9.97
CA GLN A 133 -22.68 23.47 -10.57
C GLN A 133 -23.27 22.31 -11.37
N ASP A 134 -24.59 22.12 -11.29
CA ASP A 134 -25.30 21.13 -12.11
C ASP A 134 -25.51 21.68 -13.54
N SER A 135 -26.14 20.87 -14.41
CA SER A 135 -26.43 21.26 -15.79
C SER A 135 -27.37 22.47 -15.92
N ARG A 136 -28.03 22.88 -14.83
CA ARG A 136 -28.93 24.04 -14.75
C ARG A 136 -28.24 25.25 -14.10
N GLY A 137 -26.96 25.14 -13.75
CA GLY A 137 -26.20 26.20 -13.07
C GLY A 137 -26.44 26.27 -11.56
N LEU A 138 -27.19 25.34 -10.97
CA LEU A 138 -27.45 25.32 -9.52
C LEU A 138 -26.22 24.79 -8.79
N ALA A 139 -25.76 25.54 -7.78
CA ALA A 139 -24.59 25.18 -7.03
C ALA A 139 -24.87 24.07 -6.00
N TYR A 140 -23.96 23.11 -5.89
CA TYR A 140 -24.00 22.03 -4.89
C TYR A 140 -22.59 21.74 -4.35
N LEU A 141 -22.52 21.02 -3.23
CA LEU A 141 -21.26 20.55 -2.67
C LEU A 141 -21.08 19.06 -2.97
N GLU A 142 -19.88 18.71 -3.45
CA GLU A 142 -19.49 17.34 -3.73
C GLU A 142 -18.27 16.99 -2.88
N TYR A 143 -18.28 15.82 -2.26
CA TYR A 143 -17.06 15.31 -1.64
C TYR A 143 -16.17 14.69 -2.72
N PRO A 144 -14.90 15.09 -2.87
CA PRO A 144 -14.03 14.57 -3.91
C PRO A 144 -13.91 13.04 -3.83
N PHE A 145 -14.28 12.36 -4.91
CA PHE A 145 -14.28 10.89 -4.96
C PHE A 145 -12.91 10.29 -4.64
N GLU A 146 -11.83 10.88 -5.14
CA GLU A 146 -10.45 10.46 -4.85
C GLU A 146 -10.11 10.54 -3.36
N LYS A 147 -10.56 11.61 -2.68
CA LYS A 147 -10.36 11.78 -1.23
C LYS A 147 -11.09 10.71 -0.45
N TYR A 148 -12.34 10.42 -0.84
CA TYR A 148 -13.12 9.34 -0.25
C TYR A 148 -12.45 7.97 -0.43
N LEU A 149 -12.01 7.64 -1.64
CA LEU A 149 -11.30 6.39 -1.91
C LEU A 149 -10.04 6.27 -1.05
N LYS A 150 -9.24 7.34 -0.96
CA LYS A 150 -8.02 7.37 -0.13
C LYS A 150 -8.32 7.11 1.34
N GLU A 151 -9.34 7.74 1.90
CA GLU A 151 -9.76 7.53 3.30
C GLU A 151 -10.27 6.10 3.55
N ARG A 152 -10.98 5.54 2.57
CA ARG A 152 -11.47 4.16 2.65
C ARG A 152 -10.34 3.14 2.57
N LEU A 153 -9.43 3.28 1.60
CA LEU A 153 -8.22 2.46 1.46
C LEU A 153 -7.42 2.47 2.76
N LYS A 154 -7.19 3.65 3.36
CA LYS A 154 -6.50 3.78 4.63
C LYS A 154 -7.16 2.97 5.74
N ARG A 155 -8.49 3.08 5.88
CA ARG A 155 -9.26 2.32 6.89
C ARG A 155 -9.15 0.81 6.66
N TYR A 156 -9.31 0.37 5.42
CA TYR A 156 -9.26 -1.06 5.08
C TYR A 156 -7.86 -1.63 5.29
N SER A 157 -6.81 -0.87 4.97
CA SER A 157 -5.41 -1.25 5.25
C SER A 157 -5.16 -1.45 6.75
N VAL A 158 -5.66 -0.55 7.61
CA VAL A 158 -5.55 -0.69 9.07
C VAL A 158 -6.28 -1.94 9.56
N LEU A 159 -7.51 -2.17 9.09
CA LEU A 159 -8.30 -3.35 9.46
C LEU A 159 -7.62 -4.65 9.02
N PHE A 160 -7.11 -4.69 7.80
CA PHE A 160 -6.40 -5.85 7.26
C PHE A 160 -5.12 -6.13 8.05
N ASN A 161 -4.27 -5.12 8.29
CA ASN A 161 -3.03 -5.34 9.04
C ASN A 161 -3.29 -5.76 10.49
N THR A 162 -4.33 -5.22 11.13
CA THR A 162 -4.77 -5.66 12.47
C THR A 162 -5.24 -7.12 12.46
N LEU A 163 -5.92 -7.55 11.40
CA LEU A 163 -6.29 -8.95 11.20
C LEU A 163 -5.05 -9.82 11.08
N MET A 164 -4.10 -9.44 10.22
CA MET A 164 -2.88 -10.18 9.94
C MET A 164 -1.99 -10.32 11.18
N GLU A 165 -1.90 -9.27 11.99
CA GLU A 165 -1.20 -9.29 13.28
C GLU A 165 -1.85 -10.26 14.27
N LYS A 166 -3.19 -10.19 14.42
CA LYS A 166 -3.94 -11.09 15.31
C LYS A 166 -3.81 -12.56 14.91
N GLU A 167 -3.71 -12.83 13.62
CA GLU A 167 -3.52 -14.18 13.06
C GLU A 167 -2.05 -14.61 12.95
N ARG A 168 -1.10 -13.78 13.39
CA ARG A 168 0.34 -14.06 13.31
C ARG A 168 0.82 -14.37 11.89
N ALA A 169 0.20 -13.76 10.89
CA ALA A 169 0.66 -13.90 9.51
C ALA A 169 1.96 -13.10 9.30
N SER A 170 2.89 -13.63 8.50
CA SER A 170 4.16 -12.95 8.18
C SER A 170 4.02 -11.76 7.23
N TYR A 171 2.80 -11.45 6.79
CA TYR A 171 2.55 -10.47 5.72
C TYR A 171 1.76 -9.26 6.21
N ARG A 172 2.03 -8.09 5.63
CA ARG A 172 1.30 -6.84 5.88
C ARG A 172 1.07 -6.11 4.56
N LEU A 173 -0.01 -5.34 4.52
CA LEU A 173 -0.34 -4.45 3.42
C LEU A 173 0.32 -3.08 3.60
N ILE A 174 1.12 -2.66 2.61
CA ILE A 174 1.75 -1.35 2.50
C ILE A 174 1.49 -0.81 1.09
N GLU A 175 0.84 0.36 0.94
CA GLU A 175 0.47 0.95 -0.36
C GLU A 175 -0.04 -0.10 -1.37
N ASN A 176 -1.09 -0.83 -0.97
CA ASN A 176 -1.74 -1.93 -1.71
C ASN A 176 -0.93 -3.21 -1.93
N ASN A 177 0.35 -3.25 -1.55
CA ASN A 177 1.21 -4.42 -1.70
C ASN A 177 1.27 -5.25 -0.41
N ILE A 178 1.13 -6.57 -0.53
CA ILE A 178 1.29 -7.55 0.52
C ILE A 178 2.77 -7.93 0.60
N VAL A 179 3.43 -7.51 1.67
CA VAL A 179 4.87 -7.69 1.87
C VAL A 179 5.20 -8.47 3.14
N PRO A 180 6.28 -9.27 3.15
CA PRO A 180 6.74 -9.99 4.34
C PRO A 180 7.48 -9.09 5.35
N ILE A 181 6.92 -7.91 5.65
CA ILE A 181 7.45 -6.95 6.62
C ILE A 181 6.43 -6.83 7.75
N THR A 182 6.78 -7.30 8.95
CA THR A 182 5.86 -7.35 10.09
C THR A 182 6.17 -6.33 11.18
N ASN A 183 7.38 -5.75 11.18
CA ASN A 183 7.78 -4.76 12.17
C ASN A 183 7.03 -3.45 11.96
N THR A 184 6.33 -2.98 12.99
CA THR A 184 5.49 -1.78 12.91
C THR A 184 6.28 -0.51 12.60
N GLU A 185 7.49 -0.35 13.14
CA GLU A 185 8.32 0.82 12.89
C GLU A 185 8.83 0.84 11.44
N GLU A 186 9.26 -0.31 10.92
CA GLU A 186 9.65 -0.43 9.50
C GLU A 186 8.49 -0.04 8.57
N ILE A 187 7.28 -0.54 8.86
CA ILE A 187 6.07 -0.21 8.09
C ILE A 187 5.75 1.28 8.18
N ASN A 188 5.85 1.88 9.36
CA ASN A 188 5.54 3.29 9.57
C ASN A 188 6.53 4.21 8.84
N GLU A 189 7.82 3.90 8.89
CA GLU A 189 8.86 4.64 8.17
C GLU A 189 8.66 4.58 6.66
N ILE A 190 8.39 3.38 6.12
CA ILE A 190 8.07 3.19 4.71
C ILE A 190 6.82 4.00 4.31
N LYS A 191 5.70 3.87 5.06
CA LYS A 191 4.45 4.60 4.75
C LYS A 191 4.62 6.12 4.76
N THR A 192 5.42 6.62 5.70
CA THR A 192 5.73 8.05 5.78
C THR A 192 6.53 8.50 4.57
N ALA A 193 7.56 7.74 4.20
CA ALA A 193 8.44 8.08 3.09
C ALA A 193 7.79 7.93 1.71
N LEU A 194 6.76 7.07 1.58
CA LEU A 194 5.92 6.95 0.39
C LEU A 194 4.99 8.14 0.16
N ASN A 195 4.74 8.94 1.20
CA ASN A 195 3.86 10.11 1.14
C ASN A 195 4.60 11.39 1.58
N PRO A 196 5.72 11.77 0.92
CA PRO A 196 6.48 12.95 1.30
C PRO A 196 5.72 14.24 0.90
N PRO A 197 6.17 15.43 1.36
CA PRO A 197 5.66 16.71 0.85
C PRO A 197 5.77 16.79 -0.68
N GLU A 198 4.87 17.52 -1.35
CA GLU A 198 4.77 17.56 -2.82
C GLU A 198 6.11 17.90 -3.51
N LYS A 199 6.91 18.78 -2.92
CA LYS A 199 8.28 19.12 -3.38
C LYS A 199 9.18 17.89 -3.57
N TYR A 200 8.97 16.86 -2.77
CA TYR A 200 9.75 15.62 -2.73
C TYR A 200 8.99 14.43 -3.34
N LYS A 201 7.94 14.65 -4.14
CA LYS A 201 7.13 13.59 -4.74
C LYS A 201 7.96 12.49 -5.41
N PHE A 202 9.00 12.85 -6.15
CA PHE A 202 9.89 11.88 -6.82
C PHE A 202 10.64 10.95 -5.86
N VAL A 203 10.86 11.35 -4.61
CA VAL A 203 11.41 10.47 -3.56
C VAL A 203 10.41 9.36 -3.24
N GLY A 204 9.14 9.73 -3.07
CA GLY A 204 8.03 8.79 -2.85
C GLY A 204 7.82 7.86 -4.04
N ASP A 205 7.93 8.37 -5.27
CA ASP A 205 7.80 7.57 -6.50
C ASP A 205 8.87 6.46 -6.58
N HIS A 206 10.14 6.78 -6.28
CA HIS A 206 11.22 5.78 -6.23
C HIS A 206 10.99 4.74 -5.13
N LEU A 207 10.61 5.16 -3.93
CA LEU A 207 10.32 4.22 -2.83
C LEU A 207 9.11 3.34 -3.11
N LYS A 208 8.10 3.89 -3.79
CA LYS A 208 6.94 3.11 -4.24
C LYS A 208 7.36 2.05 -5.25
N LYS A 209 8.20 2.42 -6.22
CA LYS A 209 8.74 1.47 -7.19
C LYS A 209 9.59 0.39 -6.51
N ALA A 210 10.42 0.77 -5.54
CA ALA A 210 11.20 -0.17 -4.76
C ALA A 210 10.32 -1.18 -4.00
N LEU A 211 9.22 -0.72 -3.41
CA LEU A 211 8.25 -1.57 -2.72
C LEU A 211 7.57 -2.56 -3.67
N GLU A 212 7.13 -2.11 -4.86
CA GLU A 212 6.53 -2.98 -5.89
C GLU A 212 7.50 -4.07 -6.38
N LEU A 213 8.78 -3.72 -6.57
CA LEU A 213 9.81 -4.67 -6.99
C LEU A 213 10.14 -5.70 -5.91
N TYR A 214 10.02 -5.30 -4.64
CA TYR A 214 10.19 -6.18 -3.48
C TYR A 214 8.99 -7.10 -3.23
N SER A 215 7.76 -6.60 -3.44
CA SER A 215 6.52 -7.34 -3.16
C SER A 215 6.21 -8.42 -4.20
N ASN A 216 6.69 -8.28 -5.45
CA ASN A 216 6.39 -9.21 -6.53
C ASN A 216 6.94 -10.62 -6.23
N LYS A 217 6.09 -11.55 -5.81
CA LYS A 217 6.51 -12.92 -5.47
C LYS A 217 6.67 -13.86 -6.67
N GLU A 218 5.96 -13.63 -7.77
CA GLU A 218 6.13 -14.45 -8.97
C GLU A 218 7.52 -14.24 -9.59
N LYS A 219 8.02 -13.00 -9.51
CA LYS A 219 9.34 -12.62 -10.01
C LYS A 219 9.90 -11.45 -9.21
N PRO A 220 10.42 -11.71 -7.99
CA PRO A 220 10.99 -10.65 -7.17
C PRO A 220 12.22 -10.06 -7.85
N ASP A 221 12.32 -8.74 -7.80
CA ASP A 221 13.43 -7.99 -8.36
C ASP A 221 14.11 -7.19 -7.26
N TYR A 222 14.64 -7.93 -6.28
CA TYR A 222 15.30 -7.38 -5.09
C TYR A 222 16.47 -6.48 -5.47
N GLU A 223 17.21 -6.80 -6.52
CA GLU A 223 18.30 -5.94 -7.01
C GLU A 223 17.80 -4.57 -7.43
N ASN A 224 16.74 -4.51 -8.24
CA ASN A 224 16.20 -3.23 -8.67
C ASN A 224 15.43 -2.53 -7.53
N SER A 225 14.83 -3.28 -6.59
CA SER A 225 14.29 -2.69 -5.36
C SER A 225 15.36 -1.91 -4.57
N ILE A 226 16.57 -2.47 -4.44
CA ILE A 226 17.70 -1.80 -3.79
C ILE A 226 18.13 -0.54 -4.56
N LYS A 227 18.21 -0.64 -5.90
CA LYS A 227 18.60 0.51 -6.76
C LYS A 227 17.57 1.64 -6.73
N GLU A 228 16.28 1.31 -6.72
CA GLU A 228 15.21 2.31 -6.58
C GLU A 228 15.23 2.93 -5.18
N SER A 229 15.47 2.13 -4.13
CA SER A 229 15.57 2.62 -2.75
C SER A 229 16.65 3.69 -2.60
N ILE A 230 17.87 3.46 -3.09
CA ILE A 230 18.94 4.46 -3.01
C ILE A 230 18.71 5.66 -3.95
N SER A 231 18.01 5.45 -5.08
CA SER A 231 17.64 6.51 -6.02
C SER A 231 16.70 7.53 -5.37
N ALA A 232 15.91 7.13 -4.37
CA ALA A 232 15.11 8.07 -3.57
C ALA A 232 15.99 9.12 -2.86
N LEU A 233 17.14 8.71 -2.29
CA LEU A 233 18.08 9.64 -1.66
C LEU A 233 18.80 10.51 -2.69
N GLU A 234 19.12 9.97 -3.88
CA GLU A 234 19.66 10.76 -4.98
C GLU A 234 18.68 11.84 -5.42
N SER A 235 17.41 11.48 -5.62
CA SER A 235 16.33 12.40 -5.98
C SER A 235 16.17 13.51 -4.94
N LEU A 236 16.17 13.16 -3.65
CA LEU A 236 16.14 14.11 -2.55
C LEU A 236 17.29 15.12 -2.64
N ALA A 237 18.53 14.63 -2.83
CA ALA A 237 19.71 15.48 -2.91
C ALA A 237 19.66 16.41 -4.15
N LYS A 238 19.20 15.90 -5.30
CA LYS A 238 18.99 16.69 -6.53
C LYS A 238 18.00 17.82 -6.29
N ILE A 239 16.86 17.52 -5.67
CA ILE A 239 15.81 18.49 -5.34
C ILE A 239 16.35 19.56 -4.38
N ARG A 240 17.04 19.14 -3.30
CA ARG A 240 17.51 20.05 -2.26
C ARG A 240 18.58 21.03 -2.74
N LEU A 241 19.40 20.61 -3.69
CA LEU A 241 20.51 21.38 -4.24
C LEU A 241 20.21 22.01 -5.60
N ASN A 242 18.99 21.85 -6.11
CA ASN A 242 18.57 22.28 -7.44
C ASN A 242 19.56 21.81 -8.54
N ASN A 243 19.96 20.53 -8.47
CA ASN A 243 20.95 19.94 -9.36
C ASN A 243 20.45 18.63 -9.97
N GLU A 244 19.69 18.72 -11.05
CA GLU A 244 19.02 17.56 -11.68
C GLU A 244 19.98 16.50 -12.23
N LYS A 245 21.23 16.86 -12.54
CA LYS A 245 22.22 15.98 -13.18
C LYS A 245 23.23 15.38 -12.21
N GLY A 246 23.21 15.79 -10.94
CA GLY A 246 24.16 15.33 -9.94
C GLY A 246 23.87 13.90 -9.49
N THR A 247 24.93 13.13 -9.24
CA THR A 247 24.84 11.80 -8.61
C THR A 247 24.88 11.94 -7.09
N LEU A 248 24.24 11.03 -6.35
CA LEU A 248 24.20 11.09 -4.88
C LEU A 248 25.60 11.24 -4.26
N GLY A 249 26.59 10.46 -4.73
CA GLY A 249 27.96 10.53 -4.24
C GLY A 249 28.68 11.89 -4.41
N ARG A 250 28.23 12.73 -5.37
CA ARG A 250 28.74 14.10 -5.60
C ARG A 250 27.94 15.15 -4.85
N LEU A 251 26.66 14.87 -4.61
CA LEU A 251 25.72 15.80 -3.98
C LEU A 251 25.74 15.70 -2.45
N LEU A 252 26.01 14.52 -1.89
CA LEU A 252 26.07 14.26 -0.44
C LEU A 252 26.92 15.29 0.35
N PRO A 253 28.16 15.64 -0.06
CA PRO A 253 28.97 16.63 0.64
C PRO A 253 28.36 18.03 0.74
N GLN A 254 27.41 18.34 -0.14
CA GLN A 254 26.78 19.66 -0.22
C GLN A 254 25.53 19.77 0.66
N LEU A 255 25.08 18.68 1.29
CA LEU A 255 23.90 18.65 2.15
C LEU A 255 24.15 19.14 3.59
N GLY A 256 25.40 19.48 3.95
CA GLY A 256 25.74 19.98 5.28
C GLY A 256 25.56 18.93 6.39
N LEU A 257 25.85 17.67 6.07
CA LEU A 257 25.83 16.56 7.04
C LEU A 257 27.18 16.45 7.76
N HIS A 258 27.20 15.79 8.92
CA HIS A 258 28.46 15.43 9.56
C HIS A 258 29.24 14.47 8.65
N GLU A 259 30.55 14.67 8.52
CA GLU A 259 31.41 13.94 7.58
C GLU A 259 31.28 12.41 7.71
N ASP A 260 31.32 11.87 8.94
CA ASP A 260 31.17 10.42 9.15
C ASP A 260 29.79 9.87 8.75
N PHE A 261 28.73 10.65 8.99
CA PHE A 261 27.38 10.24 8.62
C PHE A 261 27.21 10.24 7.10
N GLU A 262 27.72 11.28 6.45
CA GLU A 262 27.79 11.36 5.00
C GLU A 262 28.57 10.17 4.41
N LEU A 263 29.72 9.85 4.99
CA LEU A 263 30.55 8.72 4.57
C LEU A 263 29.76 7.40 4.64
N GLY A 264 28.95 7.21 5.68
CA GLY A 264 28.05 6.05 5.80
C GLY A 264 27.07 5.93 4.62
N ILE A 265 26.35 7.02 4.30
CA ILE A 265 25.41 7.02 3.14
C ILE A 265 26.17 6.80 1.84
N LYS A 266 27.35 7.43 1.69
CA LYS A 266 28.20 7.27 0.51
C LYS A 266 28.65 5.82 0.30
N LYS A 267 28.95 5.09 1.37
CA LYS A 267 29.31 3.66 1.30
C LYS A 267 28.13 2.79 0.87
N LEU A 268 26.92 3.06 1.38
CA LEU A 268 25.69 2.41 0.89
C LEU A 268 25.45 2.71 -0.60
N TYR A 269 25.62 3.96 -1.01
CA TYR A 269 25.52 4.33 -2.43
C TYR A 269 26.55 3.62 -3.30
N SER A 270 27.82 3.59 -2.90
CA SER A 270 28.86 2.89 -3.67
C SER A 270 28.58 1.39 -3.78
N TRP A 271 28.07 0.74 -2.73
CA TRP A 271 27.71 -0.68 -2.78
C TRP A 271 26.58 -0.98 -3.80
N THR A 272 25.62 -0.07 -3.94
CA THR A 272 24.50 -0.22 -4.88
C THR A 272 24.81 0.24 -6.30
N SER A 273 25.78 1.13 -6.49
CA SER A 273 26.07 1.79 -7.78
C SER A 273 27.21 1.19 -8.60
N ASP A 274 28.17 0.47 -8.01
CA ASP A 274 29.51 0.39 -8.61
C ASP A 274 29.80 -0.83 -9.52
N ASP A 275 30.58 -0.52 -10.55
CA ASP A 275 31.07 -1.33 -11.66
C ASP A 275 32.14 -2.37 -11.26
N LYS A 276 32.40 -2.55 -9.95
CA LYS A 276 33.49 -3.37 -9.38
C LYS A 276 33.07 -4.62 -8.59
N GLY A 277 31.79 -4.96 -8.54
CA GLY A 277 31.32 -6.20 -7.90
C GLY A 277 30.16 -6.05 -6.91
N GLY A 278 29.46 -4.92 -6.88
CA GLY A 278 28.25 -4.73 -6.04
C GLY A 278 27.03 -5.52 -6.55
N ILE A 279 25.82 -5.11 -6.15
CA ILE A 279 24.55 -5.78 -6.52
C ILE A 279 24.39 -6.00 -8.04
N ARG A 280 25.04 -5.18 -8.89
CA ARG A 280 25.05 -5.35 -10.36
C ARG A 280 25.84 -6.56 -10.89
N HIS A 281 26.70 -7.17 -10.09
CA HIS A 281 27.55 -8.31 -10.45
C HIS A 281 27.19 -9.60 -9.71
N GLY A 282 26.07 -9.61 -8.96
CA GLY A 282 25.46 -10.84 -8.48
C GLY A 282 25.26 -11.80 -9.65
N LYS A 283 25.62 -13.08 -9.48
CA LYS A 283 25.49 -14.07 -10.56
C LYS A 283 24.06 -14.01 -11.11
N LYS A 284 23.93 -13.71 -12.41
CA LYS A 284 22.66 -13.88 -13.15
C LYS A 284 22.08 -15.26 -12.83
N GLY A 285 21.00 -15.30 -12.05
CA GLY A 285 20.30 -16.52 -11.70
C GLY A 285 20.06 -16.77 -10.21
N ASP A 286 20.63 -15.98 -9.30
CA ASP A 286 20.43 -16.15 -7.84
C ASP A 286 19.51 -15.06 -7.24
N THR A 287 18.34 -14.88 -7.85
CA THR A 287 17.40 -13.80 -7.51
C THR A 287 16.87 -13.87 -6.08
N GLY A 288 17.03 -15.00 -5.37
CA GLY A 288 16.71 -15.12 -3.95
C GLY A 288 17.77 -14.54 -3.00
N SER A 289 18.99 -14.26 -3.48
CA SER A 289 20.15 -13.91 -2.64
C SER A 289 20.07 -12.51 -1.99
N TYR A 290 19.11 -11.66 -2.35
CA TYR A 290 19.09 -10.25 -1.93
C TYR A 290 17.80 -9.82 -1.20
N GLU A 291 16.92 -10.73 -0.78
CA GLU A 291 15.68 -10.34 -0.10
C GLU A 291 15.95 -9.53 1.18
N ALA A 292 16.89 -10.00 2.01
CA ALA A 292 17.27 -9.32 3.25
C ALA A 292 17.87 -7.94 2.98
N GLU A 293 18.76 -7.84 1.99
CA GLU A 293 19.37 -6.61 1.52
C GLU A 293 18.34 -5.63 0.96
N ALA A 294 17.35 -6.11 0.20
CA ALA A 294 16.29 -5.28 -0.36
C ALA A 294 15.38 -4.72 0.74
N ARG A 295 14.97 -5.54 1.71
CA ARG A 295 14.23 -5.06 2.87
C ARG A 295 15.05 -4.02 3.65
N TYR A 296 16.32 -4.32 3.94
CA TYR A 296 17.21 -3.42 4.65
C TYR A 296 17.32 -2.07 3.94
N MET A 297 17.52 -2.07 2.63
CA MET A 297 17.66 -0.84 1.84
C MET A 297 16.36 -0.07 1.71
N LEU A 298 15.23 -0.74 1.49
CA LEU A 298 13.92 -0.09 1.43
C LEU A 298 13.59 0.63 2.74
N VAL A 299 13.78 -0.05 3.88
CA VAL A 299 13.57 0.54 5.21
C VAL A 299 14.56 1.68 5.47
N THR A 300 15.86 1.43 5.28
CA THR A 300 16.92 2.40 5.59
C THR A 300 16.78 3.66 4.73
N CYS A 301 16.53 3.53 3.42
CA CYS A 301 16.35 4.68 2.54
C CYS A 301 15.04 5.43 2.84
N SER A 302 13.99 4.74 3.29
CA SER A 302 12.76 5.37 3.76
C SER A 302 13.02 6.22 5.02
N THR A 303 13.67 5.65 6.03
CA THR A 303 14.06 6.38 7.25
C THR A 303 15.02 7.54 6.97
N LEU A 304 16.04 7.34 6.14
CA LEU A 304 16.96 8.40 5.74
C LEU A 304 16.26 9.52 4.98
N SER A 305 15.30 9.19 4.09
CA SER A 305 14.50 10.20 3.39
C SER A 305 13.68 11.04 4.36
N ASN A 306 12.96 10.40 5.29
CA ASN A 306 12.18 11.08 6.32
C ASN A 306 13.07 12.00 7.18
N TYR A 307 14.21 11.48 7.64
CA TYR A 307 15.19 12.24 8.43
C TYR A 307 15.73 13.45 7.67
N LEU A 308 16.19 13.26 6.43
CA LEU A 308 16.81 14.32 5.64
C LEU A 308 15.78 15.40 5.28
N ILE A 309 14.56 15.03 4.90
CA ILE A 309 13.48 16.00 4.67
C ILE A 309 13.22 16.81 5.96
N SER A 310 13.08 16.14 7.11
CA SER A 310 12.84 16.81 8.39
C SER A 310 13.99 17.73 8.83
N LYS A 311 15.23 17.35 8.54
CA LYS A 311 16.43 18.12 8.92
C LYS A 311 16.69 19.29 8.00
N LEU A 312 16.46 19.14 6.70
CA LEU A 312 16.88 20.09 5.67
C LEU A 312 15.80 21.14 5.32
N GLU A 313 14.56 20.95 5.80
CA GLU A 313 13.44 21.88 5.69
C GLU A 313 13.16 22.68 6.98
N LYS A 314 13.95 22.47 8.04
CA LYS A 314 13.98 23.34 9.22
C LYS A 314 14.88 24.53 8.98
#